data_AF-A0A831XDE7-F1
#
_entry.id   AF-A0A831XDE7-F1
#
_cell.length_a   1.000
_cell.length_b   1.000
_cell.length_c   1.000
_cell.angle_alpha   90.00
_cell.angle_beta   90.00
_cell.angle_gamma   90.00
#
_symmetry.space_group_name_H-M   'P 1'
#
loop_
_entity.id
_entity.type
_entity.pdbx_description
1 polymer ?
#
loop_
_entity_poly.entity_id
_entity_poly.type
_entity_poly.pdbx_seq_one_letter_code
_entity_poly.pdbx_strand_id
1 'polypeptide(L)' 'MEEPVFKFSFLSVAQVHSFAMDRPVSIVFGPDNMYWVVPEAIARELQRRGFEFCQ' A
#
# COMPACT_ATOMS: atom_id res chain seq x y z
N MET A 1 11.48 -11.90 8.20
CA MET A 1 11.92 -10.67 7.53
C MET A 1 10.68 -9.80 7.43
N GLU A 2 10.59 -8.74 8.21
CA GLU A 2 9.44 -7.83 8.16
C GLU A 2 9.52 -7.06 6.84
N GLU A 3 8.49 -7.18 6.00
CA GLU A 3 8.42 -6.42 4.76
C GLU A 3 8.06 -4.95 5.08
N PRO A 4 8.77 -3.98 4.47
CA PRO A 4 8.59 -2.58 4.80
C PRO A 4 7.23 -2.04 4.30
N VAL A 5 6.51 -1.34 5.17
CA VAL A 5 5.28 -0.60 4.84
C VAL A 5 5.62 0.88 4.73
N PHE A 6 5.27 1.49 3.60
CA PHE A 6 5.52 2.92 3.36
C PHE A 6 4.20 3.70 3.35
N LYS A 7 4.19 4.88 3.99
CA LYS A 7 3.00 5.72 4.19
C LYS A 7 3.16 7.06 3.51
N PHE A 8 2.15 7.51 2.79
CA PHE A 8 2.21 8.78 2.08
C PHE A 8 0.87 9.52 1.98
N SER A 9 0.93 10.83 1.69
CA SER A 9 -0.23 11.61 1.29
C SER A 9 -0.63 11.26 -0.16
N PHE A 10 -1.92 11.40 -0.50
CA PHE A 10 -2.50 10.92 -1.77
C PHE A 10 -1.71 11.34 -3.02
N LEU A 11 -1.20 12.58 -3.05
CA LEU A 11 -0.47 13.15 -4.17
C LEU A 11 0.86 12.43 -4.51
N SER A 12 1.47 11.70 -3.58
CA SER A 12 2.73 10.98 -3.84
C SER A 12 2.56 9.48 -4.09
N VAL A 13 1.34 8.94 -4.01
CA VAL A 13 1.08 7.51 -4.26
C VAL A 13 1.35 7.14 -5.72
N ALA A 14 0.93 8.00 -6.66
CA ALA A 14 1.24 7.83 -8.09
C ALA A 14 2.76 7.94 -8.37
N GLN A 15 3.47 8.78 -7.62
CA GLN A 15 4.93 8.87 -7.71
C GLN A 15 5.59 7.61 -7.16
N VAL A 16 5.11 7.04 -6.05
CA VAL A 16 5.64 5.78 -5.50
C VAL A 16 5.34 4.58 -6.40
N HIS A 17 4.17 4.52 -7.04
CA HIS A 17 3.90 3.54 -8.09
C HIS A 17 4.91 3.63 -9.25
N SER A 18 5.40 4.83 -9.54
CA SER A 18 6.44 5.05 -10.56
C SER A 18 7.84 4.63 -10.10
N PHE A 19 8.06 4.48 -8.79
CA PHE A 19 9.36 4.14 -8.18
C PHE A 19 9.46 2.69 -7.68
N ALA A 20 8.37 1.94 -7.50
CA ALA A 20 8.38 0.53 -7.11
C ALA A 20 8.70 -0.34 -8.35
N MET A 21 9.97 -0.58 -8.70
CA MET A 21 10.88 -1.60 -8.13
C MET A 21 10.35 -3.03 -8.29
N ASP A 22 10.58 -3.62 -9.48
CA ASP A 22 10.60 -5.04 -9.88
C ASP A 22 9.49 -6.01 -9.40
N ARG A 23 8.54 -5.58 -8.57
CA ARG A 23 7.57 -6.43 -7.88
C ARG A 23 6.21 -5.73 -7.76
N PRO A 24 5.10 -6.49 -7.84
CA PRO A 24 3.76 -5.95 -7.67
C PRO A 24 3.52 -5.34 -6.28
N VAL A 25 2.85 -4.20 -6.25
CA VAL A 25 2.42 -3.49 -5.03
C VAL A 25 0.93 -3.15 -5.10
N SER A 26 0.32 -2.89 -3.94
CA SER A 26 -1.07 -2.43 -3.81
C SER A 26 -1.16 -1.19 -2.93
N ILE A 27 -2.22 -0.41 -3.16
CA ILE A 27 -2.50 0.82 -2.42
C ILE A 27 -3.70 0.57 -1.50
N VAL A 28 -3.53 0.87 -0.21
CA VAL A 28 -4.52 0.64 0.86
C VAL A 28 -4.85 1.94 1.55
N PHE A 29 -6.13 2.17 1.90
CA PHE A 29 -6.49 3.25 2.80
C PHE A 29 -6.25 2.83 4.25
N GLY A 30 -5.26 3.45 4.89
CA GLY A 30 -4.85 3.15 6.24
C GLY A 30 -5.83 3.70 7.30
N PRO A 31 -5.75 3.17 8.54
CA PRO A 31 -6.58 3.62 9.66
C PRO A 31 -6.12 4.99 10.20
N ASP A 32 -5.00 5.52 9.72
CA ASP A 32 -4.43 6.81 10.04
C ASP A 32 -4.83 7.91 9.04
N ASN A 33 -5.86 7.68 8.23
CA ASN A 33 -6.32 8.55 7.16
C ASN A 33 -5.26 8.84 6.08
N MET A 34 -4.32 7.91 5.90
CA MET A 34 -3.23 7.99 4.92
C MET A 34 -3.28 6.83 3.95
N TYR A 35 -2.70 7.00 2.76
CA TYR A 35 -2.56 5.92 1.80
C TYR A 35 -1.26 5.16 2.04
N TRP A 36 -1.35 3.83 2.08
CA TRP A 36 -0.23 2.93 2.29
C TRP A 36 0.10 2.23 0.97
N VAL A 37 1.38 2.17 0.64
CA VAL A 37 1.86 1.31 -0.45
C VAL A 37 2.49 0.08 0.18
N VAL A 38 1.92 -1.08 -0.12
CA VAL A 38 2.32 -2.36 0.46
C VAL A 38 2.59 -3.40 -0.63
N PRO A 39 3.46 -4.38 -0.38
CA PRO A 39 3.57 -5.56 -1.24
C PRO A 39 2.22 -6.27 -1.40
N GLU A 40 1.96 -6.85 -2.58
CA GLU A 40 0.70 -7.57 -2.85
C GLU A 40 0.47 -8.75 -1.88
N ALA A 41 1.54 -9.37 -1.38
CA ALA A 41 1.47 -10.42 -0.36
C ALA A 41 0.83 -9.91 0.95
N ILE A 42 1.16 -8.68 1.37
CA ILE A 42 0.60 -8.01 2.55
C ILE A 42 -0.83 -7.52 2.29
N ALA A 43 -1.12 -7.07 1.07
CA ALA A 43 -2.44 -6.60 0.67
C ALA A 43 -3.55 -7.62 0.98
N ARG A 44 -3.31 -8.91 0.69
CA ARG A 44 -4.29 -9.98 0.97
C ARG A 44 -4.59 -10.17 2.45
N GLU A 45 -3.60 -9.96 3.32
CA GLU A 45 -3.79 -10.05 4.77
C GLU A 45 -4.54 -8.83 5.29
N LEU A 46 -4.22 -7.63 4.79
CA LEU A 46 -4.95 -6.40 5.15
C LEU A 46 -6.41 -6.45 4.67
N GLN A 47 -6.69 -7.01 3.50
CA GLN A 47 -8.07 -7.20 3.04
C GLN A 47 -8.87 -8.12 3.98
N ARG A 48 -8.27 -9.23 4.44
CA ARG A 48 -8.91 -10.12 5.43
C ARG A 48 -9.17 -9.43 6.76
N ARG A 49 -8.39 -8.41 7.09
CA ARG A 49 -8.57 -7.57 8.29
C ARG A 49 -9.56 -6.41 8.08
N GLY A 50 -10.17 -6.31 6.90
CA GLY A 50 -11.24 -5.34 6.60
C GLY A 50 -10.76 -3.98 6.10
N PHE A 51 -9.50 -3.85 5.65
CA PHE A 51 -9.01 -2.61 5.07
C PHE A 51 -9.55 -2.41 3.63
N GLU A 52 -9.83 -1.15 3.28
CA GLU A 52 -10.31 -0.76 1.96
C GLU A 52 -9.14 -0.46 1.01
N PHE A 53 -9.33 -0.82 -0.26
CA PHE A 53 -8.34 -0.67 -1.31
C PHE A 53 -8.88 0.31 -2.36
N CYS A 54 -8.00 1.13 -2.92
CA CYS A 54 -8.34 1.87 -4.13
C CYS A 54 -8.34 0.90 -5.32
N GLN A 55 -9.48 0.74 -5.99
CA GLN A 55 -9.59 0.07 -7.28
C GLN A 55 -9.26 1.01 -8.43
#